data_AF-A0A0M3KGZ1-F1
#
_entry.id   AF-A0A0M3KGZ1-F1
#
_cell.length_a   1.000
_cell.length_b   1.000
_cell.length_c   1.000
_cell.angle_alpha   90.00
_cell.angle_beta   90.00
_cell.angle_gamma   90.00
#
_symmetry.space_group_name_H-M   'P 1'
#
loop_
_entity.id
_entity.type
_entity.pdbx_description
1 polymer ?
#
loop_
_entity_poly.entity_id
_entity_poly.type
_entity_poly.pdbx_seq_one_letter_code
_entity_poly.pdbx_strand_id
1 'polypeptide(L)' 'LTTSNGAPIFEKKASLTIGPRGPILLQDVIYMDEMAHFDRERIPERVVHAKGGGQ' A
#
# COMPACT_ATOMS: atom_id res chain seq x y z
N LEU A 1 -9.11 7.39 -8.33
CA LEU A 1 -8.04 6.69 -7.60
C LEU A 1 -7.66 5.46 -8.40
N THR A 2 -6.37 5.12 -8.50
CA THR A 2 -5.88 4.00 -9.33
C THR A 2 -4.85 3.17 -8.58
N THR A 3 -4.64 1.93 -9.01
CA THR A 3 -3.54 1.07 -8.55
C THR A 3 -2.20 1.50 -9.15
N SER A 4 -1.10 0.90 -8.71
CA SER A 4 0.24 1.11 -9.28
C SER A 4 0.32 0.85 -10.78
N ASN A 5 -0.48 -0.09 -11.28
CA ASN A 5 -0.60 -0.42 -12.71
C ASN A 5 -1.64 0.43 -13.47
N GLY A 6 -2.19 1.48 -12.85
CA GLY A 6 -3.13 2.41 -13.48
C GLY A 6 -4.58 1.91 -13.57
N ALA A 7 -4.91 0.74 -13.01
CA ALA A 7 -6.30 0.25 -12.99
C ALA A 7 -7.15 1.09 -12.02
N PRO A 8 -8.41 1.42 -12.35
CA PRO A 8 -9.27 2.21 -11.47
C PRO A 8 -9.62 1.45 -10.18
N ILE A 9 -9.58 2.16 -9.06
CA ILE A 9 -10.05 1.69 -7.75
C ILE A 9 -11.47 2.20 -7.53
N PHE A 10 -12.42 1.29 -7.38
CA PHE A 10 -13.85 1.62 -7.23
C PHE A 10 -14.23 2.02 -5.80
N GLU A 11 -13.69 1.32 -4.80
CA GLU A 11 -13.91 1.63 -3.38
C GLU A 11 -12.59 1.46 -2.64
N LYS A 12 -12.11 2.53 -1.99
CA LYS A 12 -10.77 2.55 -1.37
C LYS A 12 -10.78 2.07 0.08
N LYS A 13 -11.94 2.12 0.75
CA LYS A 13 -12.05 1.76 2.17
C LYS A 13 -12.57 0.33 2.39
N ALA A 14 -12.73 -0.45 1.32
CA ALA A 14 -13.19 -1.82 1.39
C ALA A 14 -12.05 -2.80 1.10
N SER A 15 -12.07 -3.94 1.78
CA SER A 15 -11.25 -5.11 1.46
C SER A 15 -12.17 -6.22 0.94
N LEU A 16 -11.66 -7.06 0.04
CA LEU A 16 -12.41 -8.17 -0.52
C LEU A 16 -12.40 -9.35 0.45
N THR A 17 -13.56 -9.70 0.98
CA THR A 17 -13.75 -10.78 1.96
C THR A 17 -14.77 -11.83 1.49
N ILE A 18 -14.73 -13.03 2.08
CA ILE A 18 -15.85 -13.99 1.98
C ILE A 18 -17.01 -13.50 2.85
N GLY A 19 -17.97 -12.82 2.24
CA GLY A 19 -19.10 -12.21 2.95
C GLY A 19 -18.68 -11.07 3.91
N PRO A 20 -19.64 -10.44 4.61
CA PRO A 20 -19.37 -9.21 5.37
C PRO A 20 -18.42 -9.34 6.57
N ARG A 21 -18.20 -10.56 7.08
CA ARG A 21 -17.37 -10.84 8.27
C ARG A 21 -16.45 -12.07 8.11
N GLY A 22 -16.26 -12.56 6.88
CA GLY A 22 -15.32 -13.64 6.63
C GLY A 22 -13.89 -13.14 6.42
N PRO A 23 -12.95 -14.06 6.16
CA PRO A 23 -11.55 -13.72 5.94
C PRO A 23 -11.36 -12.91 4.65
N ILE A 24 -10.27 -12.13 4.62
CA ILE A 24 -9.81 -11.43 3.40
C ILE A 24 -9.31 -12.45 2.38
N LEU A 25 -9.59 -12.17 1.10
CA LEU A 25 -9.16 -12.99 -0.01
C LEU A 25 -7.78 -12.58 -0.52
N LEU A 26 -6.94 -13.57 -0.84
CA LEU A 26 -5.61 -13.34 -1.41
C LEU A 26 -5.67 -12.63 -2.78
N GLN A 27 -6.76 -12.80 -3.53
CA GLN A 27 -6.97 -12.18 -4.83
C GLN A 27 -7.27 -10.67 -4.76
N ASP A 28 -7.34 -10.08 -3.57
CA ASP A 28 -7.46 -8.62 -3.41
C ASP A 28 -6.17 -7.91 -3.81
N VAL A 29 -6.01 -7.72 -5.11
CA VAL A 29 -4.81 -7.09 -5.70
C VAL A 29 -4.64 -5.63 -5.28
N ILE A 30 -5.73 -4.92 -4.94
CA ILE A 30 -5.67 -3.52 -4.53
C ILE A 30 -5.10 -3.43 -3.11
N TYR A 31 -5.59 -4.27 -2.20
CA TYR A 31 -5.09 -4.34 -0.83
C TYR A 31 -3.62 -4.77 -0.79
N MET A 32 -3.25 -5.80 -1.58
CA MET A 32 -1.88 -6.30 -1.64
C MET A 32 -0.90 -5.26 -2.19
N ASP A 33 -1.28 -4.51 -3.23
CA ASP A 33 -0.46 -3.45 -3.82
C ASP A 33 -0.16 -2.35 -2.80
N GLU A 34 -1.16 -1.90 -2.06
CA GLU A 34 -1.02 -0.86 -1.04
C GLU A 34 -0.14 -1.30 0.15
N MET A 35 -0.40 -2.48 0.71
CA MET A 35 0.39 -3.00 1.82
C MET A 35 1.84 -3.27 1.41
N ALA A 36 2.07 -3.88 0.24
CA ALA A 36 3.41 -4.21 -0.23
C ALA A 36 4.25 -2.95 -0.50
N HIS A 37 3.63 -1.86 -0.94
CA HIS A 37 4.28 -0.57 -1.12
C HIS A 37 4.59 0.06 0.24
N PHE A 38 3.63 0.10 1.16
CA PHE A 38 3.81 0.64 2.51
C PHE A 38 4.96 -0.05 3.26
N ASP A 39 5.00 -1.38 3.23
CA ASP A 39 6.04 -2.18 3.87
C ASP A 39 7.46 -1.86 3.35
N ARG A 40 7.57 -1.28 2.15
CA ARG A 40 8.84 -0.95 1.47
C ARG A 40 9.10 0.55 1.36
N GLU A 41 8.36 1.37 2.09
CA GLU A 41 8.53 2.82 2.04
C GLU A 41 9.89 3.27 2.61
N ARG A 42 10.47 2.48 3.51
CA ARG A 42 11.76 2.80 4.13
C ARG A 42 12.92 2.36 3.25
N ILE A 43 13.85 3.29 3.06
CA ILE A 43 15.18 3.04 2.51
C ILE A 43 16.24 3.28 3.60
N PRO A 44 17.46 2.73 3.46
CA PRO A 44 18.53 3.01 4.40
C PRO A 44 18.80 4.51 4.52
N GLU A 45 18.97 4.98 5.76
CA GLU A 45 19.39 6.35 6.03
C GLU A 45 20.84 6.58 5.61
N ARG A 46 21.23 7.85 5.41
CA ARG A 46 22.64 8.20 5.15
C ARG A 46 23.51 7.80 6.35
N VAL A 47 24.70 7.26 6.09
CA VAL A 47 25.67 6.82 7.12
C VAL A 47 26.05 7.96 8.09
N VAL A 48 26.05 9.21 7.61
CA VAL A 48 26.23 10.42 8.42
C VAL A 48 25.23 11.50 7.97
N HIS A 49 24.88 12.41 8.88
CA HIS A 49 23.94 13.52 8.61
C HIS A 49 22.59 13.07 8.04
N ALA A 50 22.01 11.98 8.57
CA ALA A 50 20.70 11.47 8.14
C ALA A 50 19.56 12.50 8.26
N LYS A 51 19.64 13.38 9.27
CA LYS A 51 18.70 14.49 9.47
C LYS A 51 19.24 15.77 8.82
N GLY A 52 18.48 16.32 7.87
CA GLY A 52 18.76 17.60 7.21
C GLY A 52 17.47 18.33 6.84
N GLY A 53 17.55 19.63 6.54
CA GLY A 53 16.44 20.43 6.02
C GLY A 53 16.77 20.93 4.61
N GLY A 54 15.87 20.72 3.66
CA GLY A 54 15.91 21.37 2.35
C GLY A 54 15.27 22.76 2.43
N GLN A 55 15.73 23.69 1.59
CA GLN A 55 15.09 25.00 1.42
C GLN A 55 13.88 24.89 0.48
#